data_AF-K1GUY0-F1
#
_entry.id   AF-K1GUY0-F1
#
_cell.length_a   1.000
_cell.length_b   1.000
_cell.length_c   1.000
_cell.angle_alpha   90.00
_cell.angle_beta   90.00
_cell.angle_gamma   90.00
#
_symmetry.space_group_name_H-M   'P 1'
#
loop_
_entity.id
_entity.type
_entity.pdbx_description
1 polymer ?
#
loop_
_entity_poly.entity_id
_entity_poly.type
_entity_poly.pdbx_seq_one_letter_code
_entity_poly.pdbx_strand_id
1 'polypeptide(L)'
;TMSNYDKVHSYSLYKKIKEDKTLSSEKLYLKLALLHDSGKGKVGLFRRIKKVLVGDKILEQHPSVAFEKLKNINFDLAKLCLQHHDKDVDQKMKIFQELDDK
;
A
#
# COMPACT_ATOMS: atom_id res chain seq x y z
N THR A 1 1.59 -11.47 -9.28
CA THR A 1 2.04 -10.13 -9.75
C THR A 1 0.89 -9.14 -9.60
N MET A 2 1.15 -7.87 -9.26
CA MET A 2 0.11 -6.82 -9.15
C MET A 2 -0.68 -6.67 -10.45
N SER A 3 -1.97 -6.34 -10.34
CA SER A 3 -2.79 -6.01 -11.51
C SER A 3 -2.35 -4.67 -12.14
N ASN A 4 -2.73 -4.42 -13.39
CA ASN A 4 -2.45 -3.11 -14.03
C ASN A 4 -3.13 -1.96 -13.30
N TYR A 5 -4.33 -2.20 -12.75
CA TYR A 5 -5.03 -1.23 -11.92
C TYR A 5 -4.21 -0.86 -10.69
N ASP A 6 -3.71 -1.85 -9.93
CA ASP A 6 -2.91 -1.59 -8.73
C ASP A 6 -1.61 -0.86 -9.07
N LYS A 7 -0.98 -1.16 -10.22
CA LYS A 7 0.21 -0.43 -10.68
C LYS A 7 -0.08 1.04 -10.96
N VAL A 8 -1.19 1.36 -11.62
CA VAL A 8 -1.60 2.74 -11.91
C VAL A 8 -1.92 3.47 -10.61
N HIS A 9 -2.62 2.82 -9.69
CA HIS A 9 -2.92 3.35 -8.36
C HIS A 9 -1.63 3.67 -7.58
N SER A 10 -0.73 2.71 -7.44
CA SER A 10 0.57 2.91 -6.78
C SER A 10 1.41 4.01 -7.43
N TYR A 11 1.40 4.13 -8.76
CA TYR A 11 2.11 5.21 -9.45
C TYR A 11 1.46 6.58 -9.25
N SER A 12 0.12 6.63 -9.19
CA SER A 12 -0.61 7.86 -8.86
C SER A 12 -0.27 8.34 -7.45
N LEU A 13 -0.30 7.43 -6.48
CA LEU A 13 0.10 7.72 -5.10
C LEU A 13 1.55 8.19 -5.01
N TYR A 14 2.47 7.53 -5.72
CA TYR A 14 3.87 7.96 -5.76
C TYR A 14 4.03 9.41 -6.21
N LYS A 15 3.27 9.86 -7.22
CA LYS A 15 3.29 11.26 -7.65
C LYS A 15 2.78 12.20 -6.56
N LYS A 16 1.68 11.85 -5.88
CA LYS A 16 1.16 12.62 -4.74
C LYS A 16 2.19 12.74 -3.62
N ILE A 17 2.89 11.66 -3.27
CA ILE A 17 3.95 11.68 -2.26
C ILE A 17 5.13 12.57 -2.68
N LYS A 18 5.51 12.55 -3.97
CA LYS A 18 6.57 13.44 -4.46
C LYS A 18 6.23 14.92 -4.34
N GLU A 19 4.95 15.27 -4.33
CA GLU A 19 4.46 16.65 -4.19
C GLU A 19 4.22 17.02 -2.72
N ASP A 20 4.17 16.04 -1.81
CA ASP A 20 3.93 16.27 -0.39
C ASP A 20 5.15 16.88 0.31
N LYS A 21 4.91 17.90 1.14
CA LYS A 21 5.97 18.65 1.82
C LYS A 21 6.73 17.83 2.87
N THR A 22 6.10 16.80 3.42
CA THR A 22 6.65 15.98 4.52
C THR A 22 7.30 14.70 3.98
N LEU A 23 6.67 14.06 2.99
CA LEU A 23 7.05 12.73 2.51
C LEU A 23 7.90 12.74 1.23
N SER A 24 7.97 13.86 0.48
CA SER A 24 8.70 13.91 -0.81
C SER A 24 10.19 13.60 -0.71
N SER A 25 10.83 13.88 0.42
CA SER A 25 12.23 13.56 0.70
C SER A 25 12.43 12.18 1.33
N GLU A 26 11.34 11.53 1.76
CA GLU A 26 11.37 10.27 2.50
C GLU A 26 11.41 9.07 1.54
N LYS A 27 12.62 8.62 1.21
CA LYS A 27 12.86 7.52 0.25
C LYS A 27 12.07 6.25 0.57
N LEU A 28 11.84 5.94 1.85
CA LEU A 28 11.03 4.78 2.25
C LEU A 28 9.56 4.95 1.86
N TYR A 29 8.97 6.14 2.04
CA TYR A 29 7.58 6.41 1.66
C TYR A 29 7.36 6.45 0.15
N LEU A 30 8.35 6.94 -0.60
CA LEU A 30 8.33 6.84 -2.07
C LEU A 30 8.31 5.38 -2.54
N LYS A 31 9.09 4.50 -1.90
CA LYS A 31 9.09 3.06 -2.18
C LYS A 31 7.79 2.39 -1.70
N LEU A 32 7.28 2.81 -0.55
CA LEU A 32 6.02 2.32 0.02
C LEU A 32 4.86 2.59 -0.95
N ALA A 33 4.76 3.79 -1.53
CA ALA A 33 3.72 4.09 -2.51
C ALA A 33 3.71 3.10 -3.68
N LEU A 34 4.89 2.70 -4.14
CA LEU A 34 5.03 1.77 -5.26
C LEU A 34 4.74 0.30 -4.89
N LEU A 35 4.87 -0.06 -3.62
CA LEU A 35 4.97 -1.47 -3.20
C LEU A 35 4.00 -1.91 -2.10
N HIS A 36 3.27 -1.00 -1.45
CA HIS A 36 2.33 -1.31 -0.36
C HIS A 36 1.30 -2.38 -0.79
N ASP A 37 0.85 -2.30 -2.05
CA ASP A 37 -0.14 -3.19 -2.65
C ASP A 37 0.44 -4.45 -3.33
N SER A 38 1.75 -4.67 -3.23
CA SER A 38 2.42 -5.81 -3.88
C SER A 38 1.91 -7.18 -3.40
N GLY A 39 1.22 -7.21 -2.25
CA GLY A 39 0.54 -8.37 -1.69
C GLY A 39 -0.81 -8.72 -2.33
N LYS A 40 -1.52 -7.78 -2.98
CA LYS A 40 -2.89 -7.99 -3.48
C LYS A 40 -2.97 -9.11 -4.54
N GLY A 41 -1.91 -9.33 -5.33
CA GLY A 41 -1.93 -10.33 -6.40
C GLY A 41 -2.82 -9.92 -7.59
N LYS A 42 -3.26 -10.86 -8.43
CA LYS A 42 -4.17 -10.58 -9.55
C LYS A 42 -5.63 -10.61 -9.08
N VAL A 43 -6.04 -9.64 -8.27
CA VAL A 43 -7.45 -9.53 -7.84
C VAL A 43 -8.26 -8.89 -8.96
N GLY A 44 -9.16 -9.65 -9.58
CA GLY A 44 -10.09 -9.13 -10.59
C GLY A 44 -11.18 -8.23 -10.00
N LEU A 45 -11.86 -7.46 -10.86
CA LEU A 45 -12.93 -6.52 -10.51
C LEU A 45 -14.05 -7.17 -9.67
N PHE A 46 -14.38 -8.42 -9.98
CA PHE A 46 -15.44 -9.19 -9.29
C PHE A 46 -15.16 -9.42 -7.80
N ARG A 47 -13.91 -9.70 -7.41
CA ARG A 47 -13.53 -9.85 -5.99
C ARG A 47 -13.61 -8.52 -5.23
N ARG A 48 -13.35 -7.39 -5.90
CA ARG A 48 -13.47 -6.05 -5.29
C ARG A 48 -14.94 -5.68 -5.03
N ILE A 49 -15.85 -6.03 -5.94
CA ILE A 49 -17.30 -5.88 -5.73
C ILE A 49 -17.75 -6.75 -4.54
N LYS A 50 -17.26 -7.99 -4.47
CA LYS A 50 -17.57 -8.89 -3.33
C LYS A 50 -17.07 -8.34 -1.99
N LYS A 51 -15.88 -7.70 -1.93
CA LYS A 51 -15.38 -7.03 -0.72
C LYS A 51 -16.39 -6.03 -0.18
N VAL A 52 -16.94 -5.17 -1.04
CA VAL A 52 -17.91 -4.13 -0.63
C VAL A 52 -19.20 -4.75 -0.07
N LEU A 53 -19.60 -5.92 -0.58
CA LEU A 53 -20.87 -6.56 -0.21
C LEU A 53 -20.77 -7.49 1.02
N VAL A 54 -19.67 -8.22 1.20
CA VAL A 54 -19.58 -9.33 2.19
C VAL A 54 -18.25 -9.33 2.97
N GLY A 55 -17.31 -8.42 2.66
CA GLY A 55 -15.93 -8.51 3.13
C GLY A 55 -15.13 -9.60 2.39
N ASP A 56 -13.82 -9.40 2.22
CA ASP A 56 -12.95 -10.36 1.53
C ASP A 56 -11.59 -10.50 2.24
N LYS A 57 -11.41 -11.63 2.94
CA LYS A 57 -10.21 -11.95 3.74
C LYS A 57 -8.90 -11.90 2.94
N ILE A 58 -8.94 -12.11 1.62
CA ILE A 58 -7.73 -12.07 0.77
C ILE A 58 -7.28 -10.64 0.51
N LEU A 59 -8.23 -9.71 0.37
CA LEU A 59 -7.93 -8.27 0.26
C LEU A 59 -7.46 -7.71 1.60
N GLU A 60 -7.85 -8.28 2.73
CA GLU A 60 -7.39 -7.86 4.06
C GLU A 60 -5.96 -8.33 4.38
N GLN A 61 -5.50 -9.44 3.81
CA GLN A 61 -4.17 -10.01 4.08
C GLN A 61 -3.04 -9.45 3.20
N HIS A 62 -3.33 -8.57 2.25
CA HIS A 62 -2.31 -8.02 1.36
C HIS A 62 -1.14 -7.31 2.09
N PRO A 63 -1.32 -6.65 3.26
CA PRO A 63 -0.20 -6.06 4.00
C PRO A 63 0.78 -7.14 4.47
N SER A 64 0.26 -8.24 5.04
CA SER A 64 1.06 -9.37 5.50
C SER A 64 1.79 -10.07 4.35
N VAL A 65 1.13 -10.23 3.20
CA VAL A 65 1.76 -10.81 2.01
C VAL A 65 2.85 -9.90 1.44
N ALA A 66 2.66 -8.57 1.46
CA ALA A 66 3.67 -7.60 1.06
C ALA A 66 4.88 -7.64 2.01
N PHE A 67 4.63 -7.72 3.32
CA PHE A 67 5.67 -7.88 4.34
C PHE A 67 6.53 -9.11 4.08
N GLU A 68 5.92 -10.28 3.91
CA GLU A 68 6.65 -11.54 3.69
C GLU A 68 7.54 -11.52 2.45
N LYS A 69 7.10 -10.82 1.39
CA LYS A 69 7.91 -10.65 0.16
C LYS A 69 9.12 -9.75 0.35
N LEU A 70 9.01 -8.74 1.21
CA LEU A 70 10.00 -7.67 1.32
C LEU A 70 10.90 -7.80 2.54
N LYS A 71 10.51 -8.54 3.59
CA LYS A 71 11.21 -8.56 4.88
C LYS A 71 12.69 -8.93 4.80
N ASN A 72 13.05 -9.81 3.86
CA ASN A 72 14.43 -10.25 3.64
C ASN A 72 15.22 -9.36 2.65
N ILE A 73 14.57 -8.37 2.03
CA ILE A 73 15.16 -7.43 1.06
C ILE A 73 15.31 -6.04 1.70
N ASN A 74 14.26 -5.56 2.35
CA ASN A 74 14.22 -4.31 3.08
C ASN A 74 13.17 -4.41 4.20
N PHE A 75 13.63 -4.64 5.42
CA PHE A 75 12.76 -4.88 6.57
C PHE A 75 11.91 -3.67 6.94
N ASP A 76 12.47 -2.46 6.92
CA ASP A 76 11.74 -1.24 7.28
C ASP A 76 10.59 -0.96 6.31
N LEU A 77 10.85 -1.11 5.01
CA LEU A 77 9.82 -1.02 3.99
C LEU A 77 8.75 -2.11 4.16
N ALA A 78 9.17 -3.34 4.45
CA ALA A 78 8.25 -4.44 4.71
C ALA A 78 7.32 -4.11 5.89
N LYS A 79 7.87 -3.58 6.97
CA LYS A 79 7.13 -3.17 8.17
C LYS A 79 6.13 -2.05 7.84
N LEU A 80 6.53 -1.04 7.06
CA LEU A 80 5.61 -0.02 6.59
C LEU A 80 4.47 -0.60 5.73
N CYS A 81 4.77 -1.56 4.84
CA CYS A 81 3.74 -2.28 4.08
C CYS A 81 2.81 -3.08 5.00
N LEU A 82 3.27 -3.60 6.13
CA LEU A 82 2.42 -4.30 7.08
C LEU A 82 1.45 -3.35 7.79
N GLN A 83 1.92 -2.15 8.14
CA GLN A 83 1.23 -1.21 9.02
C GLN A 83 0.35 -0.18 8.29
N HIS A 84 0.40 -0.10 6.97
CA HIS A 84 -0.25 1.00 6.23
C HIS A 84 -1.79 1.04 6.32
N HIS A 85 -2.46 0.03 6.87
CA HIS A 85 -3.90 0.06 7.22
C HIS A 85 -4.18 0.20 8.72
N ASP A 86 -3.14 0.27 9.56
CA ASP A 86 -3.30 0.39 11.01
C ASP A 86 -3.85 1.77 11.37
N LYS A 87 -4.71 1.82 12.38
CA LYS A 87 -5.34 3.07 12.85
C LYS A 87 -4.43 3.90 13.75
N ASP A 88 -3.60 3.24 14.55
CA ASP A 88 -2.69 3.87 15.50
C ASP A 88 -1.27 3.88 14.94
N VAL A 89 -0.97 4.94 14.19
CA VAL A 89 0.29 5.12 13.46
C VAL A 89 0.82 6.53 13.62
N ASP A 90 2.09 6.73 13.27
CA ASP A 90 2.73 8.04 13.33
C ASP A 90 2.16 9.03 12.30
N GLN A 91 2.56 10.30 12.42
CA GLN A 91 2.09 11.36 11.54
C GLN A 91 2.44 11.13 10.06
N LYS A 92 3.61 10.55 9.75
CA LYS A 92 4.02 10.31 8.36
C LYS A 92 3.16 9.24 7.72
N MET A 93 2.82 8.18 8.46
CA MET A 93 1.92 7.14 7.99
C MET A 93 0.48 7.65 7.84
N LYS A 94 0.01 8.53 8.73
CA LYS A 94 -1.30 9.20 8.55
C LYS A 94 -1.37 9.98 7.24
N ILE A 95 -0.35 10.78 6.93
CA ILE A 95 -0.26 11.51 5.65
C ILE A 95 -0.27 10.53 4.48
N PHE A 96 0.49 9.42 4.56
CA PHE A 96 0.50 8.39 3.53
C PHE A 96 -0.91 7.82 3.28
N GLN A 97 -1.61 7.42 4.35
CA GLN A 97 -2.97 6.88 4.30
C GLN A 97 -3.95 7.88 3.67
N GLU A 98 -3.90 9.15 4.09
CA GLU A 98 -4.74 10.22 3.53
C GLU A 98 -4.51 10.46 2.03
N LEU A 99 -3.29 10.23 1.53
CA LEU A 99 -2.95 10.37 0.11
C LEU A 99 -3.37 9.13 -0.70
N ASP A 100 -3.32 7.95 -0.07
CA ASP A 100 -3.71 6.65 -0.64
C ASP A 100 -5.23 6.50 -0.80
N ASP A 101 -5.99 7.04 0.17
CA ASP A 101 -7.46 7.06 0.14
C ASP A 101 -8.03 8.05 -0.91
N LYS A 102 -7.24 9.03 -1.34
CA LYS A 102 -7.60 10.03 -2.38
C LYS A 102 -7.37 9.49 -3.80
#